data_AF-A0A1M5GVW7-F1
#
_entry.id   AF-A0A1M5GVW7-F1
#
_cell.length_a   1.000
_cell.length_b   1.000
_cell.length_c   1.000
_cell.angle_alpha   90.00
_cell.angle_beta   90.00
_cell.angle_gamma   90.00
#
_symmetry.space_group_name_H-M   'P 1'
#
loop_
_entity.id
_entity.type
_entity.pdbx_description
1 polymer ?
#
loop_
_entity_poly.entity_id
_entity_poly.type
_entity_poly.pdbx_seq_one_letter_code
_entity_poly.pdbx_strand_id
1 'polypeptide(L)'
;MTYRVKVYPHNDLLNLAHFQRETIRKKLADENLDGIKLDCLSCLVSLAFSVEALVNFVGYKKIPKWKEFDRYKNKITKVCAKAGVEFDKSVGLYEKLWQLKELRDHVAHGEPIEIETDVTTREELREQMSCPWDSCLTPEIVETMFRTVKEFEKLLFTNCHINVGETLTSAVRVG
;
A
#
# COMPACT_ATOMS: atom_id res chain seq x y z
N MET A 1 16.31 15.97 32.08
CA MET A 1 15.17 15.03 31.91
C MET A 1 15.33 14.38 30.56
N THR A 2 15.20 13.05 30.47
CA THR A 2 15.37 12.33 29.21
C THR A 2 14.02 11.75 28.77
N TYR A 3 13.72 11.83 27.48
CA TYR A 3 12.51 11.27 26.89
C TYR A 3 12.90 10.27 25.81
N ARG A 4 12.15 9.17 25.70
CA ARG A 4 12.20 8.25 24.57
C ARG A 4 11.05 8.60 23.65
N VAL A 5 11.39 9.03 22.45
CA VAL A 5 10.45 9.34 21.38
C VAL A 5 10.36 8.15 20.44
N LYS A 6 9.15 7.78 20.06
CA LYS A 6 8.85 6.74 19.07
C LYS A 6 8.03 7.40 17.97
N VAL A 7 8.46 7.22 16.73
CA VAL A 7 7.73 7.67 15.53
C VAL A 7 7.55 6.45 14.63
N TYR A 8 6.30 6.18 14.26
CA TYR A 8 5.96 5.00 13.47
C TYR A 8 5.11 5.39 12.26
N PRO A 9 5.75 5.77 11.13
CA PRO A 9 5.07 6.38 9.98
C PRO A 9 4.04 5.50 9.26
N HIS A 10 4.04 4.18 9.52
CA HIS A 10 3.06 3.27 8.90
C HIS A 10 1.61 3.67 9.22
N ASN A 11 1.35 4.19 10.42
CA ASN A 11 0.03 4.70 10.80
C ASN A 11 -0.33 5.97 10.02
N ASP A 12 0.61 6.90 9.88
CA ASP A 12 0.36 8.17 9.17
C ASP A 12 0.04 7.91 7.69
N LEU A 13 0.78 7.00 7.05
CA LEU A 13 0.55 6.61 5.66
C LEU A 13 -0.77 5.85 5.47
N LEU A 14 -1.13 4.96 6.39
CA LEU A 14 -2.41 4.27 6.34
C LEU A 14 -3.59 5.22 6.60
N ASN A 15 -3.41 6.22 7.47
CA ASN A 15 -4.38 7.29 7.70
C ASN A 15 -4.55 8.19 6.47
N LEU A 16 -3.47 8.50 5.75
CA LEU A 16 -3.53 9.23 4.48
C LEU A 16 -4.39 8.45 3.46
N ALA A 17 -4.10 7.16 3.28
CA ALA A 17 -4.91 6.30 2.42
C ALA A 17 -6.38 6.24 2.85
N HIS A 18 -6.65 6.17 4.16
CA HIS A 18 -8.01 6.20 4.69
C HIS A 18 -8.73 7.52 4.34
N PHE A 19 -8.07 8.66 4.54
CA PHE A 19 -8.63 9.97 4.20
C PHE A 19 -8.96 10.10 2.70
N GLN A 20 -8.07 9.62 1.84
CA GLN A 20 -8.28 9.61 0.39
C GLN A 20 -9.44 8.70 -0.01
N ARG A 21 -9.55 7.52 0.59
CA ARG A 21 -10.69 6.60 0.40
C ARG A 21 -12.02 7.25 0.79
N GLU A 22 -12.08 7.93 1.93
CA GLU A 22 -13.30 8.65 2.33
C GLU A 22 -13.64 9.81 1.38
N THR A 23 -12.62 10.46 0.81
CA THR A 23 -12.82 11.47 -0.23
C THR A 23 -13.43 10.87 -1.51
N ILE A 24 -12.93 9.71 -1.96
CA ILE A 24 -13.48 8.96 -3.10
C ILE A 24 -14.94 8.56 -2.83
N ARG A 25 -15.23 8.02 -1.64
CA ARG A 25 -16.59 7.64 -1.23
C ARG A 25 -17.55 8.81 -1.27
N LYS A 26 -17.12 9.96 -0.75
CA LYS A 26 -17.92 11.19 -0.77
C LYS A 26 -18.21 11.62 -2.20
N LYS A 27 -17.20 11.65 -3.08
CA LYS A 27 -17.37 11.96 -4.50
C LYS A 27 -18.39 11.04 -5.19
N LEU A 28 -18.34 9.75 -4.91
CA LEU A 28 -19.34 8.80 -5.43
C LEU A 28 -20.75 9.08 -4.92
N ALA A 29 -20.89 9.39 -3.63
CA ALA A 29 -22.18 9.73 -3.04
C ALA A 29 -22.77 11.03 -3.61
N ASP A 30 -21.90 11.98 -3.96
CA ASP A 30 -22.26 13.26 -4.58
C ASP A 30 -22.41 13.16 -6.11
N GLU A 31 -22.33 11.94 -6.69
CA GLU A 31 -22.33 11.67 -8.15
C GLU A 31 -21.26 12.46 -8.93
N ASN A 32 -20.20 12.91 -8.23
CA ASN A 32 -19.11 13.68 -8.79
C ASN A 32 -17.95 12.77 -9.18
N LEU A 33 -17.88 12.39 -10.45
CA LEU A 33 -16.82 11.53 -10.99
C LEU A 33 -15.60 12.31 -11.48
N ASP A 34 -15.58 13.64 -11.33
CA ASP A 34 -14.45 14.45 -11.79
C ASP A 34 -13.15 14.07 -11.04
N GLY A 35 -12.11 13.79 -11.81
CA GLY A 35 -10.80 13.36 -11.29
C GLY A 35 -10.81 12.03 -10.53
N ILE A 36 -11.87 11.22 -10.56
CA ILE A 36 -12.00 10.03 -9.70
C ILE A 36 -10.84 9.03 -9.88
N LYS A 37 -10.34 8.88 -11.11
CA LYS A 37 -9.18 8.02 -11.40
C LYS A 37 -7.91 8.53 -10.74
N LEU A 38 -7.70 9.85 -10.69
CA LEU A 38 -6.55 10.47 -10.03
C LEU A 38 -6.62 10.28 -8.51
N ASP A 39 -7.81 10.41 -7.93
CA ASP A 39 -8.03 10.13 -6.51
C ASP A 39 -7.74 8.66 -6.19
N CYS A 40 -8.20 7.74 -7.04
CA CYS A 40 -7.91 6.31 -6.90
C CYS A 40 -6.41 6.03 -6.97
N LEU A 41 -5.71 6.61 -7.95
CA LEU A 41 -4.25 6.48 -8.08
C LEU A 41 -3.54 6.98 -6.81
N SER A 42 -3.90 8.16 -6.32
CA SER A 42 -3.33 8.76 -5.11
C SER A 42 -3.54 7.87 -3.88
N CYS A 43 -4.75 7.30 -3.73
CA CYS A 43 -5.08 6.38 -2.66
C CYS A 43 -4.30 5.06 -2.74
N LEU A 44 -4.21 4.45 -3.93
CA LEU A 44 -3.51 3.17 -4.14
C LEU A 44 -2.00 3.31 -3.90
N VAL A 45 -1.39 4.41 -4.34
CA VAL A 45 0.02 4.72 -4.07
C VAL A 45 0.27 4.89 -2.57
N SER A 46 -0.60 5.63 -1.87
CA SER A 46 -0.50 5.81 -0.41
C SER A 46 -0.65 4.48 0.35
N LEU A 47 -1.56 3.60 -0.11
CA LEU A 47 -1.69 2.24 0.41
C LEU A 47 -0.41 1.43 0.19
N ALA A 48 0.18 1.46 -1.01
CA ALA A 48 1.42 0.74 -1.29
C ALA A 48 2.57 1.20 -0.36
N PHE A 49 2.70 2.51 -0.13
CA PHE A 49 3.68 3.04 0.83
C PHE A 49 3.38 2.60 2.26
N SER A 50 2.11 2.59 2.68
CA SER A 50 1.72 2.12 4.02
C SER A 50 2.08 0.65 4.25
N VAL A 51 1.94 -0.21 3.24
CA VAL A 51 2.31 -1.63 3.32
C VAL A 51 3.81 -1.78 3.52
N GLU A 52 4.64 -1.05 2.77
CA GLU A 52 6.09 -1.11 2.96
C GLU A 52 6.51 -0.59 4.34
N ALA A 53 5.91 0.52 4.80
CA ALA A 53 6.18 1.06 6.13
C ALA A 53 5.75 0.08 7.25
N LEU A 54 4.61 -0.61 7.07
CA LEU A 54 4.13 -1.65 7.98
C LEU A 54 5.10 -2.83 8.04
N VAL A 55 5.56 -3.33 6.89
CA VAL A 55 6.56 -4.41 6.80
C VAL A 55 7.85 -3.97 7.50
N ASN A 56 8.32 -2.74 7.27
CA ASN A 56 9.50 -2.20 7.96
C ASN A 56 9.29 -2.10 9.47
N PHE A 57 8.12 -1.64 9.93
CA PHE A 57 7.80 -1.55 11.36
C PHE A 57 7.81 -2.92 12.05
N VAL A 58 7.12 -3.91 11.48
CA VAL A 58 7.08 -5.26 12.05
C VAL A 58 8.46 -5.91 12.02
N GLY A 59 9.19 -5.76 10.91
CA GLY A 59 10.56 -6.22 10.78
C GLY A 59 11.47 -5.64 11.85
N TYR A 60 11.46 -4.31 12.02
CA TYR A 60 12.23 -3.61 13.06
C TYR A 60 11.90 -4.11 14.48
N LYS A 61 10.62 -4.36 14.78
CA LYS A 61 10.15 -4.80 16.11
C LYS A 61 10.49 -6.25 16.42
N LYS A 62 10.47 -7.15 15.43
CA LYS A 62 10.39 -8.60 15.66
C LYS A 62 11.54 -9.39 15.04
N ILE A 63 12.32 -8.80 14.15
CA ILE A 63 13.41 -9.48 13.45
C ILE A 63 14.75 -8.83 13.85
N PRO A 64 15.64 -9.55 14.56
CA PRO A 64 16.95 -9.04 14.92
C PRO A 64 17.76 -8.62 13.69
N LYS A 65 18.48 -7.50 13.80
CA LYS A 65 19.31 -6.94 12.71
C LYS A 65 18.52 -6.70 11.41
N TRP A 66 17.30 -6.19 11.53
CA TRP A 66 16.45 -5.83 10.40
C TRP A 66 17.19 -4.94 9.39
N LYS A 67 17.10 -5.30 8.10
CA LYS A 67 17.71 -4.57 6.99
C LYS A 67 16.62 -3.83 6.21
N GLU A 68 16.43 -2.55 6.52
CA GLU A 68 15.37 -1.73 5.94
C GLU A 68 15.50 -1.55 4.42
N PHE A 69 16.72 -1.42 3.92
CA PHE A 69 17.04 -1.25 2.49
C PHE A 69 17.09 -2.57 1.69
N ASP A 70 16.65 -3.69 2.26
CA ASP A 70 16.54 -4.96 1.53
C ASP A 70 15.39 -4.90 0.51
N ARG A 71 15.43 -5.78 -0.51
CA ARG A 71 14.39 -5.85 -1.54
C ARG A 71 13.03 -6.15 -0.91
N TYR A 72 11.97 -5.50 -1.39
CA TYR A 72 10.62 -5.66 -0.86
C TYR A 72 10.20 -7.13 -0.70
N LYS A 73 10.40 -7.97 -1.73
CA LYS A 73 10.12 -9.42 -1.68
C LYS A 73 10.80 -10.11 -0.49
N ASN A 74 12.06 -9.79 -0.23
CA ASN A 74 12.81 -10.37 0.89
C ASN A 74 12.23 -9.89 2.23
N LYS A 75 11.89 -8.60 2.32
CA LYS A 75 11.32 -8.01 3.54
C LYS A 75 9.97 -8.62 3.91
N ILE A 76 9.03 -8.64 2.96
CA ILE A 76 7.69 -9.20 3.21
C ILE A 76 7.75 -10.70 3.50
N THR A 77 8.61 -11.46 2.82
CA THR A 77 8.82 -12.90 3.10
C THR A 77 9.30 -13.13 4.53
N LYS A 78 10.30 -12.36 4.99
CA LYS A 78 10.83 -12.47 6.36
C LYS A 78 9.79 -12.11 7.41
N VAL A 79 9.00 -11.07 7.18
CA VAL A 79 7.93 -10.64 8.10
C VAL A 79 6.79 -11.66 8.15
N CYS A 80 6.37 -12.20 7.00
CA CYS A 80 5.38 -13.27 6.94
C CYS A 80 5.87 -14.53 7.68
N ALA A 81 7.11 -14.95 7.42
CA ALA A 81 7.72 -16.08 8.11
C ALA A 81 7.79 -15.84 9.63
N LYS A 82 8.10 -14.61 10.06
CA LYS A 82 8.09 -14.24 11.49
C LYS A 82 6.69 -14.29 12.10
N ALA A 83 5.66 -14.00 11.31
CA ALA A 83 4.24 -14.13 11.64
C ALA A 83 3.71 -15.58 11.46
N GLY A 84 4.57 -16.56 11.20
CA GLY A 84 4.17 -17.97 11.08
C GLY A 84 3.34 -18.29 9.84
N VAL A 85 3.43 -17.47 8.79
CA VAL A 85 2.74 -17.66 7.51
C VAL A 85 3.72 -17.60 6.35
N GLU A 86 3.39 -18.25 5.23
CA GLU A 86 4.18 -18.18 4.01
C GLU A 86 3.68 -17.04 3.12
N PHE A 87 4.62 -16.29 2.53
CA PHE A 87 4.31 -15.30 1.52
C PHE A 87 4.31 -15.94 0.13
N ASP A 88 3.16 -15.95 -0.53
CA ASP A 88 3.03 -16.33 -1.94
C ASP A 88 2.33 -15.23 -2.72
N LYS A 89 3.06 -14.56 -3.62
CA LYS A 89 2.54 -13.45 -4.43
C LYS A 89 1.45 -13.85 -5.43
N SER A 90 1.10 -15.13 -5.55
CA SER A 90 0.08 -15.64 -6.46
C SER A 90 -1.22 -16.04 -5.76
N VAL A 91 -1.32 -15.83 -4.44
CA VAL A 91 -2.45 -16.35 -3.65
C VAL A 91 -3.10 -15.26 -2.80
N GLY A 92 -4.43 -15.15 -2.91
CA GLY A 92 -5.30 -14.48 -1.95
C GLY A 92 -4.92 -13.02 -1.66
N LEU A 93 -4.69 -12.71 -0.38
CA LEU A 93 -4.35 -11.35 0.04
C LEU A 93 -2.95 -10.90 -0.45
N TYR A 94 -2.01 -11.84 -0.61
CA TYR A 94 -0.63 -11.52 -0.98
C TYR A 94 -0.50 -11.14 -2.45
N GLU A 95 -1.33 -11.72 -3.32
CA GLU A 95 -1.45 -11.30 -4.72
C GLU A 95 -1.83 -9.82 -4.81
N LYS A 96 -2.83 -9.40 -4.04
CA LYS A 96 -3.28 -8.00 -4.00
C LYS A 96 -2.22 -7.05 -3.42
N LEU A 97 -1.50 -7.48 -2.38
CA LEU A 97 -0.35 -6.71 -1.87
C LEU A 97 0.76 -6.59 -2.92
N TRP A 98 0.97 -7.64 -3.72
CA TRP A 98 1.93 -7.62 -4.81
C TRP A 98 1.49 -6.69 -5.95
N GLN A 99 0.21 -6.69 -6.30
CA GLN A 99 -0.38 -5.74 -7.27
C GLN A 99 -0.20 -4.28 -6.81
N LEU A 100 -0.38 -3.97 -5.53
CA LEU A 100 -0.08 -2.62 -4.98
C LEU A 100 1.39 -2.25 -5.15
N LYS A 101 2.31 -3.18 -4.88
CA LYS A 101 3.74 -2.97 -5.10
C LYS A 101 4.04 -2.71 -6.58
N GLU A 102 3.45 -3.48 -7.50
CA GLU A 102 3.67 -3.32 -8.94
C GLU A 102 3.11 -2.00 -9.46
N LEU A 103 1.90 -1.62 -9.03
CA LEU A 103 1.32 -0.31 -9.34
C LEU A 103 2.25 0.81 -8.90
N ARG A 104 2.74 0.77 -7.65
CA ARG A 104 3.66 1.80 -7.14
C ARG A 104 4.95 1.86 -7.95
N ASP A 105 5.53 0.70 -8.30
CA ASP A 105 6.75 0.66 -9.09
C ASP A 105 6.55 1.25 -10.48
N HIS A 106 5.45 0.90 -11.17
CA HIS A 106 5.16 1.51 -12.47
C HIS A 106 5.01 3.03 -12.35
N VAL A 107 4.32 3.53 -11.32
CA VAL A 107 4.14 4.98 -11.12
C VAL A 107 5.46 5.67 -10.78
N ALA A 108 6.26 5.09 -9.88
CA ALA A 108 7.53 5.66 -9.44
C ALA A 108 8.61 5.63 -10.54
N HIS A 109 8.52 4.66 -11.45
CA HIS A 109 9.40 4.49 -12.60
C HIS A 109 8.68 4.80 -13.92
N GLY A 110 7.73 5.74 -13.93
CA GLY A 110 6.94 6.07 -15.11
C GLY A 110 7.82 6.54 -16.28
N GLU A 111 8.20 5.60 -17.14
CA GLU A 111 8.96 5.85 -18.36
C GLU A 111 8.02 6.37 -19.46
N PRO A 112 8.49 7.27 -20.34
CA PRO A 112 7.74 7.68 -21.52
C PRO A 112 7.38 6.47 -22.40
N ILE A 113 6.16 6.45 -22.92
CA ILE A 113 5.66 5.40 -23.80
C ILE A 113 5.31 6.06 -25.15
N GLU A 114 5.97 5.60 -26.22
CA GLU A 114 5.69 6.00 -27.60
C GLU A 114 5.35 4.73 -28.40
N ILE A 115 4.18 4.71 -29.03
CA ILE A 115 3.66 3.54 -29.75
C ILE A 115 3.20 4.00 -31.14
N GLU A 116 3.66 3.30 -32.18
CA GLU A 116 3.08 3.36 -33.52
C GLU A 116 2.03 2.24 -33.65
N THR A 117 0.84 2.56 -34.17
CA THR A 117 -0.28 1.61 -34.24
C THR A 117 -1.14 1.86 -35.48
N ASP A 118 -1.61 0.77 -36.09
CA ASP A 118 -2.49 0.78 -37.28
C ASP A 118 -3.97 0.63 -36.94
N VAL A 119 -4.34 0.74 -35.65
CA VAL A 119 -5.74 0.63 -35.22
C VAL A 119 -6.60 1.71 -35.86
N THR A 120 -7.83 1.35 -36.20
CA THR A 120 -8.70 2.20 -37.03
C THR A 120 -9.91 2.76 -36.28
N THR A 121 -10.16 2.26 -35.06
CA THR A 121 -11.28 2.70 -34.23
C THR A 121 -10.83 3.58 -33.07
N ARG A 122 -11.76 4.42 -32.58
CA ARG A 122 -11.48 5.31 -31.44
C ARG A 122 -11.31 4.53 -30.14
N GLU A 123 -12.02 3.43 -30.00
CA GLU A 123 -11.98 2.52 -28.87
C GLU A 123 -10.61 1.86 -28.78
N GLU A 124 -10.11 1.28 -29.87
CA GLU A 124 -8.77 0.69 -29.92
C GLU A 124 -7.68 1.74 -29.65
N LEU A 125 -7.80 2.96 -30.19
CA LEU A 125 -6.86 4.05 -29.89
C LEU A 125 -6.83 4.40 -28.39
N ARG A 126 -7.98 4.37 -27.70
CA ARG A 126 -8.02 4.61 -26.25
C ARG A 126 -7.33 3.52 -25.46
N GLU A 127 -7.46 2.27 -25.89
CA GLU A 127 -6.75 1.15 -25.27
C GLU A 127 -5.23 1.32 -25.42
N GLN A 128 -4.75 1.74 -26.59
CA GLN A 128 -3.33 2.02 -26.84
C GLN A 128 -2.78 3.19 -25.99
N MET A 129 -3.63 4.16 -25.63
CA MET A 129 -3.25 5.30 -24.77
C MET A 129 -3.24 4.97 -23.27
N SER A 130 -3.56 3.73 -22.87
CA SER A 130 -3.68 3.38 -21.45
C SER A 130 -2.31 3.21 -20.80
N CYS A 131 -2.15 3.79 -19.61
CA CYS A 131 -0.98 3.54 -18.77
C CYS A 131 -1.07 2.16 -18.10
N PRO A 132 0.06 1.52 -17.72
CA PRO A 132 0.07 0.21 -17.08
C PRO A 132 -0.76 0.10 -15.79
N TRP A 133 -1.05 1.22 -15.13
CA TRP A 133 -1.85 1.27 -13.89
C TRP A 133 -3.31 1.63 -14.12
N ASP A 134 -3.74 2.01 -15.33
CA ASP A 134 -5.08 2.55 -15.58
C ASP A 134 -6.20 1.56 -15.29
N SER A 135 -5.94 0.27 -15.52
CA SER A 135 -6.88 -0.82 -15.21
C SER A 135 -7.17 -0.95 -13.71
N CYS A 136 -6.30 -0.41 -12.86
CA CYS A 136 -6.45 -0.47 -11.41
C CYS A 136 -7.22 0.72 -10.82
N LEU A 137 -7.48 1.77 -11.60
CA LEU A 137 -7.96 3.06 -11.09
C LEU A 137 -9.48 3.12 -10.95
N THR A 138 -10.05 2.19 -10.17
CA THR A 138 -11.48 2.20 -9.82
C THR A 138 -11.70 2.26 -8.30
N PRO A 139 -12.81 2.88 -7.84
CA PRO A 139 -13.15 2.93 -6.42
C PRO A 139 -13.31 1.53 -5.79
N GLU A 140 -13.81 0.55 -6.53
CA GLU A 140 -13.98 -0.83 -6.06
C GLU A 140 -12.64 -1.50 -5.77
N ILE A 141 -11.63 -1.21 -6.60
CA ILE A 141 -10.26 -1.66 -6.39
C ILE A 141 -9.68 -0.98 -5.16
N VAL A 142 -9.90 0.33 -4.97
CA VAL A 142 -9.49 1.04 -3.75
C VAL A 142 -10.08 0.40 -2.49
N GLU A 143 -11.39 0.12 -2.48
CA GLU A 143 -12.07 -0.54 -1.37
C GLU A 143 -11.47 -1.93 -1.06
N THR A 144 -11.24 -2.70 -2.13
CA THR A 144 -10.69 -4.05 -2.01
C THR A 144 -9.26 -4.04 -1.49
N MET A 145 -8.43 -3.14 -2.00
CA MET A 145 -7.04 -2.99 -1.58
C MET A 145 -6.95 -2.47 -0.15
N PHE A 146 -7.76 -1.47 0.21
CA PHE A 146 -7.79 -0.95 1.58
C PHE A 146 -8.13 -2.04 2.60
N ARG A 147 -9.19 -2.83 2.33
CA ARG A 147 -9.57 -3.96 3.19
C ARG A 147 -8.44 -5.00 3.28
N THR A 148 -7.82 -5.34 2.15
CA THR A 148 -6.71 -6.30 2.10
C THR A 148 -5.53 -5.83 2.97
N VAL A 149 -5.17 -4.54 2.92
CA VAL A 149 -4.09 -3.98 3.75
C VAL A 149 -4.45 -4.04 5.23
N LYS A 150 -5.70 -3.75 5.61
CA LYS A 150 -6.17 -3.89 7.00
C LYS A 150 -6.17 -5.33 7.49
N GLU A 151 -6.54 -6.28 6.64
CA GLU A 151 -6.47 -7.71 6.94
C GLU A 151 -5.02 -8.15 7.16
N PHE A 152 -4.10 -7.71 6.31
CA PHE A 152 -2.67 -7.98 6.45
C PHE A 152 -2.07 -7.38 7.72
N GLU A 153 -2.39 -6.12 8.04
CA GLU A 153 -1.96 -5.47 9.29
C GLU A 153 -2.43 -6.27 10.51
N LYS A 154 -3.72 -6.62 10.54
CA LYS A 154 -4.30 -7.42 11.63
C LYS A 154 -3.60 -8.77 11.76
N LEU A 155 -3.35 -9.46 10.65
CA LEU A 155 -2.64 -10.74 10.61
C LEU A 155 -1.25 -10.58 11.24
N LEU A 156 -0.47 -9.59 10.79
CA LEU A 156 0.88 -9.38 11.29
C LEU A 156 0.90 -9.04 12.78
N PHE A 157 0.03 -8.15 13.23
CA PHE A 157 -0.01 -7.75 14.64
C PHE A 157 -0.44 -8.89 15.56
N THR A 158 -1.44 -9.66 15.14
CA THR A 158 -1.93 -10.83 15.89
C THR A 158 -0.82 -11.86 16.03
N ASN A 159 -0.25 -12.30 14.91
CA ASN A 159 0.71 -13.41 14.91
C ASN A 159 2.10 -13.00 15.43
N CYS A 160 2.46 -11.72 15.35
CA CYS A 160 3.69 -11.22 15.94
C CYS A 160 3.51 -10.77 17.40
N HIS A 161 2.31 -10.86 17.98
CA HIS A 161 1.99 -10.33 19.31
C HIS A 161 2.43 -8.86 19.46
N ILE A 162 1.93 -7.99 18.59
CA ILE A 162 2.12 -6.53 18.65
C ILE A 162 0.81 -5.92 19.14
N ASN A 163 0.86 -5.26 20.30
CA ASN A 163 -0.30 -4.54 20.81
C ASN A 163 -0.42 -3.18 20.15
N VAL A 164 -1.64 -2.66 20.00
CA VAL A 164 -1.92 -1.35 19.40
C VAL A 164 -1.14 -0.22 20.10
N GLY A 165 -1.01 -0.26 21.43
CA GLY A 165 -0.21 0.73 22.17
C GLY A 165 1.26 0.78 21.76
N GLU A 166 1.80 -0.29 21.17
CA GLU A 166 3.18 -0.37 20.70
C GLU A 166 3.39 0.22 19.31
N THR A 167 2.31 0.54 18.60
CA THR A 167 2.30 1.17 17.28
C THR A 167 2.16 2.69 17.37
N LEU A 168 1.87 3.24 18.55
CA LEU A 168 1.64 4.67 18.73
C LEU A 168 2.92 5.49 18.67
N THR A 169 2.88 6.54 17.85
CA THR A 169 3.82 7.67 17.95
C THR A 169 3.65 8.30 19.34
N SER A 170 4.73 8.34 20.11
CA SER A 170 4.66 8.69 21.54
C SER A 170 5.98 9.24 22.06
N ALA A 171 5.91 10.01 23.13
CA ALA A 171 7.06 10.42 23.93
C ALA A 171 6.82 9.98 25.37
N VAL A 172 7.76 9.23 25.94
CA VAL A 172 7.68 8.75 27.33
C VAL A 172 8.91 9.20 28.07
N ARG A 173 8.75 9.77 29.27
CA ARG A 173 9.86 10.11 30.15
C ARG A 173 10.62 8.85 30.54
N VAL A 174 11.95 8.90 30.49
CA VAL A 174 12.84 7.82 30.91
C VAL A 174 13.78 8.39 31.97
N GLY A 175 13.65 7.92 33.21
CA GLY A 175 14.18 8.59 34.41
C GLY A 175 13.08 9.39 35.10
#